data_AF-A0A937MI87-F1
#
_entry.id   AF-A0A937MI87-F1
#
_cell.length_a   1.000
_cell.length_b   1.000
_cell.length_c   1.000
_cell.angle_alpha   90.00
_cell.angle_beta   90.00
_cell.angle_gamma   90.00
#
_symmetry.space_group_name_H-M   'P 1'
#
loop_
_entity.id
_entity.type
_entity.pdbx_description
1 polymer ?
#
loop_
_entity_poly.entity_id
_entity_poly.type
_entity_poly.pdbx_seq_one_letter_code
_entity_poly.pdbx_strand_id
1 'polypeptide(L)' 'AFGVTGAPESFIVDKQGVIRYKQVGPITPDIWKDTMYPIVQELRK' A
#
# COMPACT_ATOMS: atom_id res chain seq x y z
N ALA A 1 -10.78 20.21 16.73
CA ALA A 1 -9.99 19.64 15.62
C ALA A 1 -10.18 18.12 15.66
N PHE A 2 -10.64 17.50 14.57
CA PHE A 2 -10.94 16.06 14.54
C PHE A 2 -9.62 15.26 14.63
N GLY A 3 -9.39 14.65 15.79
CA GLY A 3 -8.20 13.84 16.10
C GLY A 3 -8.21 12.48 15.40
N VAL A 4 -8.25 12.46 14.07
CA VAL A 4 -8.03 11.23 13.30
C VAL A 4 -6.52 11.08 13.09
N THR A 5 -5.88 10.26 13.92
CA THR A 5 -4.42 10.12 13.94
C THR A 5 -3.87 8.92 13.16
N GLY A 6 -4.72 8.13 12.49
CA GLY A 6 -4.25 7.02 11.66
C GLY A 6 -5.37 6.06 11.30
N ALA A 7 -5.92 6.21 10.09
CA ALA A 7 -6.66 5.19 9.35
C ALA A 7 -7.08 5.76 7.98
N PRO A 8 -7.25 4.90 6.96
CA PRO A 8 -6.82 3.51 6.89
C PRO A 8 -5.31 3.38 6.62
N GLU A 9 -4.74 2.20 6.88
CA GLU A 9 -3.38 1.82 6.43
C GLU A 9 -3.45 0.49 5.67
N SER A 10 -2.59 0.31 4.67
CA SER A 10 -2.54 -0.93 3.88
C SER A 10 -1.10 -1.30 3.56
N PHE A 11 -0.79 -2.60 3.53
CA PHE A 11 0.56 -3.11 3.33
C PHE A 11 0.62 -4.04 2.13
N ILE A 12 1.71 -3.93 1.37
CA ILE A 12 2.09 -4.95 0.38
C ILE A 12 3.13 -5.84 1.06
N VAL A 13 2.84 -7.14 1.10
CA VAL A 13 3.69 -8.16 1.71
C VAL A 13 4.08 -9.15 0.62
N ASP A 14 5.36 -9.51 0.53
CA ASP A 14 5.85 -10.48 -0.45
C ASP A 14 5.64 -11.94 -0.03
N LYS A 15 6.08 -12.87 -0.89
CA LYS A 15 5.93 -14.33 -0.65
C LYS A 15 6.74 -14.84 0.55
N GLN A 16 7.71 -14.08 1.05
CA GLN A 16 8.52 -14.41 2.23
C GLN A 16 7.95 -13.78 3.51
N GLY A 17 6.83 -13.05 3.43
CA GLY A 17 6.23 -12.38 4.57
C GLY A 17 6.86 -11.02 4.90
N VAL A 18 7.68 -10.46 4.00
CA VAL A 18 8.35 -9.17 4.21
C VAL A 18 7.49 -8.05 3.67
N ILE A 19 7.30 -7.00 4.48
CA ILE A 19 6.62 -5.77 4.04
C ILE A 19 7.50 -5.05 3.03
N ARG A 20 6.95 -4.81 1.84
CA ARG A 20 7.63 -4.07 0.76
C ARG A 20 7.12 -2.65 0.59
N TYR A 21 5.89 -2.38 1.05
CA TYR A 21 5.30 -1.05 0.97
C TYR A 21 4.22 -0.86 2.04
N LYS A 22 4.09 0.38 2.53
CA LYS A 22 3.04 0.84 3.45
C LYS A 22 2.31 2.03 2.82
N GLN A 23 1.02 1.88 2.57
CA GLN A 23 0.12 2.98 2.24
C GLN A 23 -0.50 3.54 3.52
N VAL A 24 -0.38 4.86 3.70
CA VAL A 24 -1.08 5.59 4.77
C VAL A 24 -2.21 6.39 4.12
N GLY A 25 -3.41 6.28 4.68
CA GLY A 25 -4.63 6.86 4.12
C GLY A 25 -5.32 5.96 3.09
N PRO A 26 -6.46 6.42 2.54
CA PRO A 26 -7.26 5.64 1.60
C PRO A 26 -6.49 5.32 0.32
N ILE A 27 -6.74 4.14 -0.25
CA ILE A 27 -6.25 3.76 -1.57
C ILE A 27 -7.15 4.44 -2.61
N THR A 28 -6.60 5.39 -3.36
CA THR A 28 -7.27 5.98 -4.53
C THR A 28 -6.91 5.19 -5.80
N PRO A 29 -7.68 5.32 -6.89
CA PRO A 29 -7.35 4.69 -8.17
C PRO A 29 -5.96 5.05 -8.69
N ASP A 30 -5.53 6.30 -8.53
CA ASP A 30 -4.21 6.77 -8.97
C ASP A 30 -3.09 6.13 -8.13
N ILE A 31 -3.24 6.10 -6.80
CA ILE A 31 -2.27 5.44 -5.91
C ILE A 31 -2.16 3.95 -6.24
N TRP A 32 -3.30 3.30 -6.53
CA TRP A 32 -3.29 1.91 -6.93
C TRP A 32 -2.53 1.72 -8.24
N LYS A 33 -2.87 2.48 -9.28
CA LYS A 33 -2.33 2.32 -10.63
C LYS A 33 -0.85 2.68 -10.72
N ASP A 34 -0.45 3.79 -10.11
CA ASP A 34 0.86 4.40 -10.32
C ASP A 34 1.89 3.95 -9.28
N THR A 35 1.44 3.49 -8.11
CA THR A 35 2.35 3.11 -7.01
C THR A 35 2.20 1.64 -6.62
N MET A 36 1.01 1.22 -6.19
CA MET A 36 0.85 -0.10 -5.56
C MET A 36 0.91 -1.25 -6.55
N TYR A 37 0.24 -1.13 -7.69
CA TYR A 37 0.15 -2.19 -8.69
C TYR A 37 1.51 -2.53 -9.33
N PRO A 38 2.38 -1.56 -9.70
CA PRO A 38 3.73 -1.85 -10.18
C PRO A 38 4.57 -2.66 -9.18
N ILE A 39 4.50 -2.35 -7.88
CA ILE A 39 5.19 -3.09 -6.82
C ILE A 39 4.68 -4.54 -6.78
N VAL A 40 3.36 -4.73 -6.83
CA VAL A 40 2.77 -6.08 -6.88
C VAL A 40 3.24 -6.85 -8.12
N GLN A 41 3.32 -6.20 -9.28
CA GLN A 41 3.81 -6.84 -10.51
C GLN A 41 5.28 -7.26 -10.38
N GLU A 42 6.13 -6.42 -9.78
CA GLU A 42 7.53 -6.74 -9.53
C GLU A 42 7.68 -7.98 -8.63
N LEU A 43 6.89 -8.07 -7.56
CA LEU A 43 6.92 -9.19 -6.61
C LEU A 43 6.33 -10.50 -7.17
N ARG A 44 5.60 -10.44 -8.29
CA ARG A 44 5.02 -11.63 -8.94
C ARG A 44 5.96 -12.30 -9.94
N LYS A 45 6.97 -11.59 -10.44
CA LYS A 45 8.06 -12.18 -11.23
C LYS A 45 8.77 -13.26 -10.42
#